data_AF-A0A2N5W9J3-F1
#
_entry.id   AF-A0A2N5W9J3-F1
#
_cell.length_a   1.000
_cell.length_b   1.000
_cell.length_c   1.000
_cell.angle_alpha   90.00
_cell.angle_beta   90.00
_cell.angle_gamma   90.00
#
_symmetry.space_group_name_H-M   'P 1'
#
loop_
_entity.id
_entity.type
_entity.pdbx_description
1 polymer ?
#
loop_
_entity_poly.entity_id
_entity_poly.type
_entity_poly.pdbx_seq_one_letter_code
_entity_poly.pdbx_strand_id
1 'polypeptide(L)' 'MGKGYIGSRTQNYVDSKGQERTSITTTWKQKGRKFLYETLKKHGYLPLVEQDDLAS' A
#
# COMPACT_ATOMS: atom_id res chain seq x y z
N MET A 1 6.62 18.89 2.87
CA MET A 1 5.38 18.12 2.58
C MET A 1 5.74 16.79 1.93
N GLY A 2 5.20 15.67 2.42
CA GLY A 2 5.45 14.35 1.86
C GLY A 2 4.85 14.17 0.45
N LYS A 3 5.31 13.17 -0.31
CA LYS A 3 4.87 12.94 -1.71
C LYS A 3 3.40 12.49 -1.86
N GLY A 4 2.74 12.16 -0.74
CA GLY A 4 1.33 11.77 -0.70
C GLY A 4 1.06 10.32 -1.12
N TYR A 5 2.08 9.47 -1.12
CA TYR A 5 1.96 8.06 -1.52
C TYR A 5 1.37 7.16 -0.44
N ILE A 6 1.57 7.52 0.83
CA ILE A 6 1.11 6.74 1.98
C ILE A 6 0.15 7.55 2.85
N GLY A 7 -0.65 6.84 3.62
CA GLY A 7 -1.47 7.38 4.70
C GLY A 7 -1.33 6.50 5.93
N SER A 8 -1.11 7.14 7.08
CA SER A 8 -1.05 6.46 8.37
C SER A 8 -2.30 6.78 9.17
N ARG A 9 -2.88 5.76 9.79
CA ARG A 9 -4.00 5.91 10.73
C ARG A 9 -3.60 5.27 12.04
N THR A 10 -3.70 6.06 13.11
CA THR A 10 -3.53 5.60 14.48
C THR A 10 -4.87 5.08 14.99
N GLN A 11 -4.87 3.89 15.57
CA GLN A 11 -6.05 3.24 16.12
C GLN A 11 -5.79 2.84 17.57
N ASN A 12 -6.71 3.20 18.46
CA ASN A 12 -6.69 2.70 19.83
C ASN A 12 -7.37 1.34 19.87
N TYR A 13 -6.85 0.44 20.70
CA TYR A 13 -7.43 -0.88 20.93
C TYR A 13 -7.14 -1.31 22.36
N VAL A 14 -7.95 -2.21 22.90
CA VAL A 14 -7.72 -2.82 24.20
C VAL A 14 -7.01 -4.16 23.97
N ASP A 15 -5.89 -4.37 24.67
CA ASP A 15 -5.15 -5.63 24.58
C ASP A 15 -5.81 -6.76 25.39
N SER A 16 -5.27 -7.98 25.28
CA SER A 16 -5.81 -9.14 25.99
C SER A 16 -5.75 -9.04 27.53
N LYS A 17 -5.02 -8.05 28.06
CA LYS A 17 -4.91 -7.78 29.50
C LYS A 17 -5.82 -6.62 29.93
N GLY A 18 -6.70 -6.15 29.05
CA GLY A 18 -7.62 -5.05 29.33
C GLY A 18 -6.96 -3.67 29.32
N GLN A 19 -5.72 -3.54 28.84
CA GLN A 19 -5.02 -2.25 28.81
C GLN A 19 -5.27 -1.53 27.49
N GLU A 20 -5.52 -0.23 27.56
CA GLU A 20 -5.57 0.62 26.37
C GLU A 20 -4.19 0.72 25.71
N ARG A 21 -4.16 0.46 24.41
CA ARG A 21 -2.98 0.52 23.56
C ARG A 21 -3.31 1.31 22.31
N THR A 22 -2.27 1.73 21.62
CA THR A 22 -2.37 2.41 20.34
C THR A 22 -1.52 1.68 19.30
N SER A 23 -2.08 1.44 18.11
CA SER A 23 -1.37 0.86 16.97
C SER A 23 -1.44 1.79 15.77
N ILE A 24 -0.35 1.87 15.02
CA ILE A 24 -0.27 2.64 13.78
C ILE A 24 -0.34 1.71 12.58
N THR A 25 -1.24 2.01 11.65
CA THR A 25 -1.32 1.30 10.36
C THR A 25 -0.97 2.27 9.25
N THR A 26 0.07 1.97 8.49
CA THR A 26 0.48 2.75 7.31
C THR A 26 0.14 1.99 6.05
N THR A 27 -0.56 2.64 5.12
CA THR A 27 -1.04 2.04 3.88
C THR A 27 -0.69 2.89 2.66
N TRP A 28 -0.60 2.25 1.49
CA TRP A 28 -0.45 2.96 0.21
C TRP A 28 -1.78 3.55 -0.25
N LYS A 29 -1.80 4.86 -0.49
CA LYS A 29 -2.91 5.55 -1.15
C LYS A 29 -2.93 5.23 -2.65
N GLN A 30 -4.03 5.55 -3.33
CA GLN A 30 -4.17 5.37 -4.78
C GLN A 30 -2.97 5.94 -5.56
N LYS A 31 -2.52 7.15 -5.21
CA LYS A 31 -1.35 7.80 -5.80
C LYS A 31 -0.06 6.98 -5.62
N GLY A 32 0.11 6.37 -4.45
CA GLY A 32 1.25 5.51 -4.17
C GLY A 32 1.21 4.20 -4.94
N ARG A 33 0.04 3.57 -5.04
CA ARG A 33 -0.17 2.38 -5.87
C ARG A 33 0.14 2.65 -7.34
N LYS A 34 -0.34 3.78 -7.89
CA LYS A 34 0.00 4.20 -9.25
C LYS A 34 1.50 4.44 -9.42
N PHE A 35 2.15 5.11 -8.46
CA PHE A 35 3.59 5.32 -8.49
C PHE A 35 4.38 4.00 -8.57
N LEU A 36 4.02 3.01 -7.75
CA LEU A 36 4.65 1.69 -7.77
C LEU A 36 4.42 0.98 -9.10
N TYR A 37 3.17 0.96 -9.58
CA TYR A 37 2.79 0.36 -10.86
C TYR A 37 3.62 0.91 -12.03
N GLU A 38 3.67 2.23 -12.21
CA GLU A 38 4.42 2.87 -13.31
C GLU A 38 5.92 2.61 -13.20
N THR A 39 6.44 2.63 -11.96
CA THR A 39 7.86 2.38 -11.70
C THR A 39 8.23 0.95 -12.08
N LEU A 40 7.43 -0.04 -11.66
CA LEU A 40 7.67 -1.44 -11.96
C LEU A 40 7.54 -1.73 -13.46
N LYS A 41 6.50 -1.21 -14.10
CA LYS A 41 6.27 -1.33 -15.55
C LYS A 41 7.45 -0.78 -16.35
N LYS A 42 8.00 0.37 -15.97
CA LYS A 42 9.19 0.96 -16.61
C LYS A 42 10.42 0.02 -16.56
N HIS A 43 10.52 -0.83 -15.56
CA HIS A 43 11.61 -1.80 -15.40
C HIS A 43 11.26 -3.19 -15.95
N GLY A 44 10.15 -3.33 -16.69
CA GLY A 44 9.73 -4.59 -17.31
C GLY A 44 8.95 -5.53 -16.39
N TYR A 45 8.61 -5.10 -15.17
CA TYR A 45 7.77 -5.87 -14.26
C TYR A 45 6.31 -5.51 -14.49
N LEU A 46 5.60 -6.36 -15.23
CA LEU A 46 4.17 -6.23 -15.45
C LEU A 46 3.39 -6.92 -14.33
N PRO A 47 2.25 -6.35 -13.90
CA PRO A 47 1.31 -7.07 -13.05
C PRO A 47 0.78 -8.31 -13.76
N LEU A 48 0.45 -9.36 -12.99
CA LEU A 48 -0.07 -10.63 -13.52
C LEU A 48 -1.25 -10.43 -14.49
N VAL A 49 -2.19 -9.54 -14.16
CA VAL A 49 -3.34 -9.24 -15.02
C VAL A 49 -2.97 -8.72 -16.42
N GLU A 50 -1.81 -8.07 -16.57
CA GLU A 50 -1.30 -7.61 -17.88
C GLU A 50 -0.41 -8.65 -18.56
N GLN A 51 0.02 -9.69 -17.85
CA GLN A 51 0.79 -10.79 -18.41
C GLN A 51 -0.12 -11.79 -19.14
N ASP A 52 -1.33 -12.03 -18.63
CA ASP A 52 -2.33 -12.87 -19.30
C ASP A 52 -2.70 -12.32 -20.70
N ASP A 53 -2.82 -11.00 -20.85
CA ASP A 53 -3.11 -10.34 -22.14
C ASP A 53 -1.99 -10.49 -23.18
N LEU A 54 -0.75 -10.77 -22.76
CA LEU A 54 0.39 -10.99 -23.66
C LEU A 54 0.47 -12.44 -24.16
N ALA A 55 -0.28 -13.36 -23.55
CA ALA A 55 -0.23 -14.80 -23.85
C ALA A 55 -1.32 -15.26 -24.84
N SER A 56 -2.21 -14.37 -25.29
CA SER A 56 -3.22 -14.61 -26.35
C SER A 56 -2.80 -14.00 -27.68
#